data_AF-A0A7V4EBK1-F1
#
_entry.id   AF-A0A7V4EBK1-F1
#
_cell.length_a   1.000
_cell.length_b   1.000
_cell.length_c   1.000
_cell.angle_alpha   90.00
_cell.angle_beta   90.00
_cell.angle_gamma   90.00
#
_symmetry.space_group_name_H-M   'P 1'
#
loop_
_entity.id
_entity.type
_entity.pdbx_description
1 polymer ?
#
loop_
_entity_poly.entity_id
_entity_poly.type
_entity_poly.pdbx_seq_one_letter_code
_entity_poly.pdbx_strand_id
1 'polypeptide(L)'
;MVVNIESKSKAFLFDWKLSWKYFEKYMKQREGVIGSAKVREQILAFVRRVLNDNKLRFITRADIPKVESVLKESAGENPFFQRASKLFVNFLNHYLE
;
A
#
# COMPACT_ATOMS: atom_id res chain seq x y z
N MET A 1 -6.72 27.81 4.43
CA MET A 1 -7.08 27.18 3.14
C MET A 1 -7.79 25.87 3.45
N VAL A 2 -9.12 25.89 3.45
CA VAL A 2 -9.96 24.70 3.63
C VAL A 2 -10.02 24.03 2.25
N VAL A 3 -9.32 22.92 2.09
CA VAL A 3 -9.31 22.17 0.84
C VAL A 3 -10.66 21.47 0.74
N ASN A 4 -11.46 21.88 -0.25
CA ASN A 4 -12.80 21.37 -0.49
C ASN A 4 -12.71 19.93 -1.03
N ILE A 5 -13.03 18.92 -0.22
CA ILE A 5 -12.95 17.48 -0.56
C ILE A 5 -14.26 17.04 -1.23
N GLU A 6 -14.69 17.77 -2.26
CA GLU A 6 -15.91 17.45 -3.02
C GLU A 6 -15.58 17.21 -4.50
N SER A 7 -14.71 16.23 -4.77
CA SER A 7 -14.79 15.30 -5.91
C SER A 7 -13.51 14.47 -6.10
N LYS A 8 -13.65 13.15 -5.93
CA LYS A 8 -13.10 12.13 -6.83
C LYS A 8 -11.58 12.04 -7.03
N SER A 9 -10.77 12.27 -6.01
CA SER A 9 -9.43 11.69 -5.97
C SER A 9 -9.20 11.07 -4.61
N LYS A 10 -9.62 9.82 -4.45
CA LYS A 10 -9.12 9.00 -3.35
C LYS A 10 -7.60 8.97 -3.52
N ALA A 11 -6.88 9.32 -2.46
CA ALA A 11 -5.42 9.30 -2.43
C ALA A 11 -4.98 8.55 -1.18
N PHE A 12 -3.96 7.71 -1.31
CA PHE A 12 -3.30 7.07 -0.19
C PHE A 12 -2.22 8.00 0.36
N LEU A 13 -2.32 8.33 1.65
CA LEU A 13 -1.41 9.24 2.34
C LEU A 13 -0.50 8.43 3.26
N PHE A 14 0.80 8.47 2.99
CA PHE A 14 1.80 7.74 3.77
C PHE A 14 1.82 8.17 5.24
N ASP A 15 1.78 9.48 5.52
CA ASP A 15 1.82 9.97 6.91
C ASP A 15 0.47 9.80 7.64
N TRP A 16 -0.60 9.43 6.91
CA TRP A 16 -1.91 9.28 7.51
C TRP A 16 -2.10 7.87 8.09
N LYS A 17 -2.19 7.79 9.42
CA LYS A 17 -2.45 6.54 10.15
C LYS A 17 -3.68 5.79 9.62
N LEU A 18 -4.69 6.50 9.12
CA LEU A 18 -5.92 5.90 8.60
C LEU A 18 -5.68 5.12 7.30
N SER A 19 -4.83 5.61 6.40
CA SER A 19 -4.45 4.91 5.16
C SER A 19 -3.85 3.53 5.44
N TRP A 20 -2.97 3.43 6.44
CA TRP A 20 -2.41 2.15 6.88
C TRP A 20 -3.44 1.23 7.54
N LYS A 21 -4.36 1.78 8.35
CA LYS A 21 -5.45 0.99 8.94
C LYS A 21 -6.35 0.38 7.87
N TYR A 22 -6.63 1.09 6.77
CA TYR A 22 -7.39 0.53 5.65
C TYR A 22 -6.64 -0.61 4.96
N PHE A 23 -5.33 -0.48 4.78
CA PHE A 23 -4.52 -1.54 4.23
C PHE A 23 -4.48 -2.78 5.15
N GLU A 24 -4.31 -2.57 6.46
CA GLU A 24 -4.39 -3.65 7.46
C GLU A 24 -5.75 -4.36 7.44
N LYS A 25 -6.85 -3.60 7.32
CA LYS A 25 -8.19 -4.15 7.20
C LYS A 25 -8.34 -4.96 5.91
N TYR A 26 -7.80 -4.47 4.79
CA TYR A 26 -7.80 -5.18 3.51
C TYR A 26 -7.05 -6.52 3.60
N MET A 27 -5.85 -6.54 4.19
CA MET A 27 -5.08 -7.78 4.42
C MET A 27 -5.85 -8.81 5.26
N LYS A 28 -6.56 -8.36 6.29
CA LYS A 28 -7.38 -9.23 7.16
C LYS A 28 -8.59 -9.80 6.42
N GLN A 29 -9.24 -9.01 5.57
CA GLN A 29 -10.51 -9.38 4.92
C GLN A 29 -10.36 -10.15 3.61
N ARG A 30 -9.36 -9.81 2.77
CA ARG A 30 -9.28 -10.32 1.39
C ARG A 30 -8.31 -11.48 1.18
N GLU A 31 -7.21 -11.55 1.91
CA GLU A 31 -6.17 -12.58 1.68
C GLU A 31 -6.14 -13.68 2.75
N GLY A 32 -7.03 -13.65 3.74
CA GLY A 32 -7.02 -14.68 4.79
C GLY A 32 -5.71 -14.70 5.60
N VAL A 33 -4.95 -13.58 5.60
CA VAL A 33 -3.78 -13.36 6.48
C VAL A 33 -4.28 -13.10 7.90
N ILE A 34 -5.07 -14.04 8.42
CA ILE A 34 -5.66 -14.06 9.75
C ILE A 34 -4.60 -14.60 10.73
N GLY A 35 -3.81 -15.58 10.30
CA GLY A 35 -3.04 -16.47 11.19
C GLY A 35 -1.69 -16.00 11.74
N SER A 36 -1.10 -14.90 11.30
CA SER A 36 0.17 -14.44 11.90
C SER A 36 0.33 -12.93 11.82
N ALA A 37 0.17 -12.24 12.95
CA ALA A 37 0.45 -10.82 13.10
C ALA A 37 1.84 -10.45 12.56
N LYS A 38 2.82 -11.32 12.82
CA LYS A 38 4.20 -11.21 12.33
C LYS A 38 4.29 -11.07 10.80
N VAL A 39 3.48 -11.80 10.03
CA VAL A 39 3.47 -11.72 8.56
C VAL A 39 2.92 -10.37 8.11
N ARG A 40 1.82 -9.91 8.71
CA ARG A 40 1.23 -8.59 8.40
C ARG A 40 2.19 -7.45 8.74
N GLU A 41 2.87 -7.55 9.88
CA GLU A 41 3.88 -6.56 10.29
C GLU A 41 5.06 -6.53 9.32
N GLN A 42 5.53 -7.69 8.86
CA GLN A 42 6.59 -7.76 7.84
C GLN A 42 6.16 -7.14 6.52
N ILE A 43 4.93 -7.40 6.05
CA ILE A 43 4.38 -6.79 4.83
C ILE A 43 4.27 -5.27 5.00
N LEU A 44 3.73 -4.79 6.12
CA LEU A 44 3.63 -3.36 6.41
C LEU A 44 5.01 -2.69 6.47
N ALA A 45 5.96 -3.31 7.16
CA ALA A 45 7.31 -2.78 7.29
C ALA A 45 8.01 -2.70 5.93
N PHE A 46 7.89 -3.74 5.10
CA PHE A 46 8.40 -3.75 3.73
C PHE A 46 7.79 -2.61 2.90
N VAL A 47 6.46 -2.54 2.81
CA VAL A 47 5.80 -1.50 2.00
C VAL A 47 6.13 -0.10 2.52
N ARG A 48 6.10 0.12 3.83
CA ARG A 48 6.47 1.41 4.43
C ARG A 48 7.89 1.83 4.08
N ARG A 49 8.84 0.91 4.23
CA ARG A 49 10.24 1.18 3.91
C ARG A 49 10.39 1.56 2.44
N VAL A 50 9.84 0.75 1.54
CA VAL A 50 9.96 0.97 0.11
C VAL A 50 9.33 2.30 -0.33
N LEU A 51 8.13 2.61 0.16
CA LEU A 51 7.50 3.90 -0.14
C LEU A 51 8.29 5.08 0.43
N ASN A 52 8.83 4.96 1.64
CA ASN A 52 9.63 6.01 2.27
C ASN A 52 10.96 6.25 1.54
N ASP A 53 11.69 5.18 1.22
CA ASP A 53 12.97 5.23 0.50
C ASP A 53 12.80 5.90 -0.89
N ASN A 54 11.63 5.69 -1.52
CA ASN A 54 11.28 6.27 -2.81
C ASN A 54 10.48 7.60 -2.73
N LYS A 55 10.33 8.16 -1.52
CA LYS A 55 9.60 9.42 -1.26
C LYS A 55 8.15 9.43 -1.76
N LEU A 56 7.51 8.25 -1.81
CA LEU A 56 6.13 8.06 -2.24
C LEU A 56 5.17 8.32 -1.07
N ARG A 57 4.90 9.60 -0.78
CA ARG A 57 4.06 10.01 0.35
C ARG A 57 2.60 10.25 0.02
N PHE A 58 2.32 10.60 -1.23
CA PHE A 58 1.00 10.88 -1.75
C PHE A 58 0.81 10.02 -3.00
N ILE A 59 -0.09 9.06 -2.95
CA ILE A 59 -0.29 8.07 -4.03
C ILE A 59 -1.71 8.21 -4.54
N THR A 60 -1.83 8.56 -5.81
CA THR A 60 -3.11 8.57 -6.54
C THR A 60 -3.19 7.38 -7.50
N ARG A 61 -4.32 7.25 -8.19
CA ARG A 61 -4.50 6.21 -9.21
C ARG A 61 -3.44 6.28 -10.32
N ALA A 62 -2.98 7.49 -10.67
CA ALA A 62 -1.94 7.68 -11.68
C ALA A 62 -0.57 7.16 -11.23
N ASP A 63 -0.32 7.10 -9.92
CA ASP A 63 0.96 6.67 -9.33
C ASP A 63 1.04 5.14 -9.15
N ILE A 64 -0.08 4.41 -9.31
CA ILE A 64 -0.11 2.94 -9.12
C ILE A 64 0.96 2.21 -9.94
N PRO A 65 1.16 2.49 -11.25
CA PRO A 65 2.21 1.83 -12.04
C PRO A 65 3.61 2.07 -11.48
N LYS A 66 3.87 3.29 -11.00
CA LYS A 66 5.15 3.66 -10.38
C LYS A 66 5.35 2.91 -9.07
N VAL A 67 4.32 2.87 -8.22
CA VAL A 67 4.34 2.12 -6.95
C VAL A 67 4.58 0.64 -7.19
N GLU A 68 3.92 0.05 -8.18
CA GLU A 68 4.13 -1.36 -8.56
C GLU A 68 5.57 -1.62 -8.98
N SER A 69 6.14 -0.78 -9.85
CA SER A 69 7.51 -0.91 -10.32
C SER A 69 8.51 -0.88 -9.17
N VAL A 70 8.38 0.13 -8.30
CA VAL A 70 9.26 0.33 -7.13
C VAL A 70 9.17 -0.83 -6.14
N LEU A 71 7.97 -1.34 -5.89
CA LEU A 71 7.77 -2.49 -4.99
C LEU A 71 8.33 -3.78 -5.58
N LYS A 72 8.16 -4.02 -6.89
CA LYS A 72 8.74 -5.18 -7.58
C LYS A 72 10.26 -5.14 -7.57
N GLU A 73 10.85 -3.99 -7.88
CA GLU A 73 12.31 -3.81 -7.86
C GLU A 73 12.87 -4.06 -6.45
N SER A 74 12.22 -3.51 -5.42
CA SER A 74 12.62 -3.70 -4.02
C SER A 74 12.39 -5.13 -3.51
N ALA A 75 11.42 -5.85 -4.06
CA ALA A 75 11.16 -7.26 -3.72
C ALA A 75 12.20 -8.21 -4.33
N GLY A 76 12.80 -7.85 -5.47
CA GLY A 76 13.71 -8.70 -6.22
C GLY A 76 13.07 -10.04 -6.58
N GLU A 77 13.82 -11.13 -6.39
CA GLU A 77 13.36 -12.50 -6.64
C GLU A 77 12.66 -13.14 -5.42
N ASN A 78 12.48 -12.41 -4.32
CA ASN A 78 11.91 -12.97 -3.11
C ASN A 78 10.39 -13.16 -3.26
N PRO A 79 9.87 -14.41 -3.27
CA PRO A 79 8.46 -14.69 -3.54
C PRO A 79 7.53 -14.09 -2.48
N PHE A 80 8.00 -13.93 -1.23
CA PHE A 80 7.22 -13.31 -0.16
C PHE A 80 7.01 -11.82 -0.43
N PHE A 81 8.07 -11.08 -0.75
CA PHE A 81 7.98 -9.64 -1.01
C PHE A 81 7.30 -9.33 -2.36
N GLN A 82 7.43 -10.20 -3.35
CA GLN A 82 6.66 -10.09 -4.60
C GLN A 82 5.16 -10.21 -4.33
N ARG A 83 4.76 -11.15 -3.46
CA ARG A 83 3.37 -11.32 -3.04
C ARG A 83 2.87 -10.10 -2.25
N ALA A 84 3.68 -9.60 -1.32
CA ALA A 84 3.40 -8.38 -0.56
C ALA A 84 3.20 -7.15 -1.46
N SER A 85 4.03 -7.01 -2.50
CA SER A 85 3.95 -5.96 -3.50
C SER A 85 2.62 -6.01 -4.26
N LYS A 86 2.25 -7.20 -4.75
CA LYS A 86 0.97 -7.43 -5.44
C LYS A 86 -0.22 -7.15 -4.53
N LEU A 87 -0.15 -7.53 -3.25
CA LEU A 87 -1.17 -7.27 -2.24
C LEU A 87 -1.42 -5.76 -2.10
N PHE A 88 -0.35 -4.98 -1.91
CA PHE A 88 -0.48 -3.53 -1.76
C PHE A 88 -1.01 -2.85 -3.02
N VAL A 89 -0.55 -3.27 -4.21
CA VAL A 89 -1.07 -2.74 -5.49
C VAL A 89 -2.55 -3.06 -5.67
N ASN A 90 -2.99 -4.28 -5.34
CA ASN A 90 -4.41 -4.64 -5.38
C ASN A 90 -5.24 -3.82 -4.37
N PHE A 91 -4.69 -3.58 -3.18
CA PHE A 91 -5.30 -2.68 -2.22
C PHE A 91 -5.43 -1.26 -2.78
N LEU A 92 -4.39 -0.70 -3.39
CA LEU A 92 -4.44 0.65 -3.97
C LEU A 92 -5.47 0.74 -5.09
N ASN A 93 -5.54 -0.27 -5.97
CA ASN A 93 -6.57 -0.31 -7.00
C ASN A 93 -7.98 -0.30 -6.40
N HIS A 94 -8.24 -1.11 -5.35
CA HIS A 94 -9.54 -1.13 -4.68
C HIS A 94 -9.82 0.13 -3.84
N TYR A 95 -8.78 0.72 -3.23
CA TYR A 95 -8.92 1.88 -2.36
C TYR A 95 -9.07 3.18 -3.15
N LEU A 96 -8.51 3.25 -4.36
CA LEU A 96 -8.48 4.45 -5.20
C LEU A 96 -9.47 4.40 -6.38
N GLU A 97 -10.18 3.28 -6.57
CA GLU A 97 -11.38 3.15 -7.44
C GLU A 97 -12.56 3.95 -6.88
#